data_AF-A0A7V4GAC4-F1
#
_entry.id   AF-A0A7V4GAC4-F1
#
_cell.length_a   1.000
_cell.length_b   1.000
_cell.length_c   1.000
_cell.angle_alpha   90.00
_cell.angle_beta   90.00
_cell.angle_gamma   90.00
#
_symmetry.space_group_name_H-M   'P 1'
#
loop_
_entity.id
_entity.type
_entity.pdbx_description
1 polymer ?
#
loop_
_entity_poly.entity_id
_entity_poly.type
_entity_poly.pdbx_seq_one_letter_code
_entity_poly.pdbx_strand_id
1 'polypeptide(L)'
;MPVAHVAPFRGLYYNPAKVPDLSQVVTPPYDVISPKQREELATLHPYNMVHLILPSPRPGDNPLENRYTRAAALFREWLREGVFLRDSTPAYYYWETRFELNGRPLTRRGLAAVVRLEPFSKGIILPHEQTFSKIKADRLELFKSCQ
;
A
#
# COMPACT_ATOMS: atom_id res chain seq x y z
N MET A 1 -25.95 -17.93 -5.52
CA MET A 1 -25.31 -16.60 -5.40
C MET A 1 -23.95 -16.67 -6.09
N PRO A 2 -23.54 -15.66 -6.86
CA PRO A 2 -22.18 -15.60 -7.39
C PRO A 2 -21.18 -15.63 -6.23
N VAL A 3 -20.11 -16.42 -6.35
CA VAL A 3 -19.07 -16.56 -5.32
C VAL A 3 -17.76 -16.05 -5.88
N ALA A 4 -17.08 -15.16 -5.16
CA ALA A 4 -15.76 -14.70 -5.53
C ALA A 4 -14.72 -15.80 -5.27
N HIS A 5 -13.88 -16.09 -6.27
CA HIS A 5 -12.77 -17.02 -6.12
C HIS A 5 -11.57 -16.27 -5.55
N VAL A 6 -11.20 -16.62 -4.33
CA VAL A 6 -10.06 -16.02 -3.61
C VAL A 6 -8.97 -17.06 -3.35
N ALA A 7 -7.73 -16.60 -3.25
CA ALA A 7 -6.58 -17.42 -2.90
C ALA A 7 -5.68 -16.69 -1.88
N PRO A 8 -4.90 -17.43 -1.07
CA PRO A 8 -3.94 -16.83 -0.17
C PRO A 8 -2.73 -16.29 -0.94
N PHE A 9 -1.96 -15.40 -0.32
CA PHE A 9 -0.73 -14.86 -0.90
C PHE A 9 0.36 -14.70 0.17
N ARG A 10 1.61 -14.52 -0.26
CA ARG A 10 2.73 -14.24 0.64
C ARG A 10 2.79 -12.74 0.92
N GLY A 11 2.25 -12.34 2.05
CA GLY A 11 2.22 -10.97 2.53
C GLY A 11 3.60 -10.41 2.76
N LEU A 12 3.71 -9.10 2.59
CA LEU A 12 4.91 -8.31 2.86
C LEU A 12 4.55 -7.31 3.97
N TYR A 13 5.30 -7.32 5.06
CA TYR A 13 5.01 -6.50 6.23
C TYR A 13 6.29 -5.98 6.87
N TYR A 14 6.19 -4.90 7.65
CA TYR A 14 7.34 -4.36 8.39
C TYR A 14 7.86 -5.38 9.40
N ASN A 15 9.17 -5.54 9.45
CA ASN A 15 9.85 -6.35 10.45
C ASN A 15 9.68 -5.72 11.85
N PRO A 16 8.98 -6.37 12.79
CA PRO A 16 8.75 -5.82 14.13
C PRO A 16 10.05 -5.59 14.93
N ALA A 17 11.12 -6.32 14.60
CA ALA A 17 12.42 -6.13 15.24
C ALA A 17 13.15 -4.85 14.76
N LYS A 18 12.85 -4.37 13.55
CA LYS A 18 13.40 -3.10 13.01
C LYS A 18 12.45 -1.92 13.17
N VAL A 19 11.15 -2.19 13.13
CA VAL A 19 10.08 -1.18 13.24
C VAL A 19 9.10 -1.67 14.31
N PRO A 20 9.40 -1.43 15.60
CA PRO A 20 8.55 -1.89 16.70
C PRO A 20 7.24 -1.11 16.81
N ASP A 21 7.20 0.11 16.28
CA ASP A 21 6.02 0.99 16.31
C ASP A 21 5.58 1.33 14.88
N LEU A 22 4.50 0.68 14.44
CA LEU A 22 3.94 0.90 13.11
C LEU A 22 3.36 2.31 12.92
N SER A 23 2.97 3.00 14.00
CA SER A 23 2.36 4.33 13.91
C SER A 23 3.30 5.38 13.30
N GLN A 24 4.61 5.15 13.39
CA GLN A 24 5.64 6.03 12.87
C GLN A 24 5.93 5.81 11.37
N VAL A 25 5.50 4.68 10.80
CA VAL A 25 5.85 4.29 9.42
C VAL A 25 4.66 4.15 8.48
N VAL A 26 3.44 4.17 9.00
CA VAL A 26 2.22 4.17 8.19
C VAL A 26 1.82 5.60 7.80
N THR A 27 0.98 5.72 6.77
CA THR A 27 0.51 7.00 6.26
C THR A 27 -0.99 6.95 5.96
N PRO A 28 -1.65 8.11 5.84
CA PRO A 28 -2.92 8.21 5.13
C PRO A 28 -2.80 7.74 3.66
N PRO A 29 -3.93 7.59 2.94
CA PRO A 29 -3.93 7.42 1.50
C PRO A 29 -3.13 8.53 0.79
N TYR A 30 -2.35 8.19 -0.24
CA TYR A 30 -1.41 9.12 -0.88
C TYR A 30 -2.08 10.34 -1.51
N ASP A 31 -3.34 10.22 -1.91
CA ASP A 31 -4.16 11.23 -2.58
C ASP A 31 -4.72 12.29 -1.63
N VAL A 32 -4.64 12.07 -0.30
CA VAL A 32 -5.05 13.05 0.72
C VAL A 32 -3.87 13.70 1.45
N ILE A 33 -2.63 13.32 1.12
CA ILE A 33 -1.42 13.86 1.75
C ILE A 33 -1.02 15.18 1.06
N SER A 34 -1.02 16.29 1.81
CA SER A 34 -0.48 17.56 1.31
C SER A 34 1.05 17.56 1.26
N PRO A 35 1.69 18.45 0.47
CA PRO A 35 3.15 18.56 0.44
C PRO A 35 3.79 18.79 1.80
N LYS A 36 3.16 19.61 2.65
CA LYS A 36 3.63 19.86 4.02
C LYS A 36 3.57 18.58 4.87
N GLN A 37 2.43 17.88 4.85
CA GLN A 37 2.28 16.62 5.57
C GLN A 37 3.23 15.54 5.06
N ARG A 38 3.53 15.53 3.77
CA ARG A 38 4.51 14.61 3.19
C ARG A 38 5.89 14.80 3.82
N GLU A 39 6.33 16.05 3.97
CA GLU A 39 7.61 16.35 4.64
C GLU A 39 7.57 15.96 6.12
N GLU A 40 6.48 16.26 6.82
CA GLU A 40 6.29 15.86 8.22
C GLU A 40 6.41 14.33 8.37
N LEU A 41 5.65 13.56 7.59
CA LEU A 41 5.70 12.10 7.57
C LEU A 41 7.10 11.56 7.25
N ALA A 42 7.81 12.19 6.30
CA ALA A 42 9.16 11.80 5.92
C ALA A 42 10.18 12.03 7.05
N THR A 43 9.90 12.93 7.99
CA THR A 43 10.76 13.18 9.16
C THR A 43 10.42 12.30 10.37
N LEU A 44 9.23 11.68 10.40
CA LEU A 44 8.81 10.84 11.53
C LEU A 44 9.68 9.59 11.69
N HIS A 45 10.03 8.94 10.58
CA HIS A 45 10.83 7.72 10.60
C HIS A 45 11.52 7.49 9.24
N PRO A 46 12.79 7.02 9.20
CA PRO A 46 13.50 6.77 7.94
C PRO A 46 12.83 5.72 7.04
N TYR A 47 12.10 4.78 7.65
CA TYR A 47 11.30 3.77 6.95
C TYR A 47 9.84 4.15 6.78
N ASN A 48 9.47 5.43 6.82
CA ASN A 48 8.08 5.83 6.62
C ASN A 48 7.62 5.53 5.19
N MET A 49 6.44 4.91 5.05
CA MET A 49 5.88 4.46 3.77
C MET A 49 5.75 5.60 2.75
N VAL A 50 5.66 6.86 3.19
CA VAL A 50 5.60 8.04 2.32
C VAL A 50 6.74 8.10 1.31
N HIS A 51 7.93 7.58 1.66
CA HIS A 51 9.08 7.53 0.75
C HIS A 51 8.82 6.63 -0.47
N LEU A 52 7.97 5.60 -0.32
CA LEU A 52 7.64 4.65 -1.38
C LEU A 52 6.35 5.01 -2.12
N ILE A 53 5.30 5.41 -1.39
CA ILE A 53 3.98 5.65 -2.00
C ILE A 53 3.85 7.04 -2.60
N LEU A 54 4.61 8.02 -2.11
CA LEU A 54 4.58 9.40 -2.58
C LEU A 54 6.00 9.95 -2.75
N PRO A 55 6.81 9.34 -3.65
CA PRO A 55 8.18 9.77 -3.87
C PRO A 55 8.23 11.14 -4.54
N SER A 56 9.12 12.02 -4.06
CA SER A 56 9.23 13.39 -4.57
C SER A 56 9.99 13.44 -5.90
N PRO A 57 9.52 14.26 -6.88
CA PRO A 57 10.31 14.57 -8.06
C PRO A 57 11.57 15.35 -7.66
N ARG A 58 12.61 15.25 -8.47
CA ARG A 58 13.86 16.01 -8.28
C ARG A 58 14.22 16.77 -9.56
N PRO A 59 14.92 17.92 -9.46
CA PRO A 59 15.54 18.53 -10.64
C PRO A 59 16.41 17.50 -11.37
N GLY A 60 16.24 17.38 -12.69
CA GLY A 60 16.98 16.42 -13.52
C GLY A 60 16.29 15.06 -13.74
N ASP A 61 15.08 14.85 -13.19
CA ASP A 61 14.29 13.66 -13.47
C ASP A 61 14.05 13.47 -14.98
N ASN A 62 14.25 12.25 -15.45
CA ASN A 62 14.10 11.85 -16.85
C ASN A 62 13.43 10.45 -16.94
N PRO A 63 13.14 9.94 -18.15
CA PRO A 63 12.47 8.64 -18.29
C PRO A 63 13.21 7.45 -17.68
N LEU A 64 14.54 7.48 -17.58
CA LEU A 64 15.37 6.40 -17.02
C LEU A 64 15.60 6.56 -15.52
N GLU A 65 15.72 7.80 -15.04
CA GLU A 65 15.97 8.12 -13.64
C GLU A 65 14.97 9.15 -13.13
N ASN A 66 14.03 8.73 -12.29
CA ASN A 66 12.98 9.58 -11.76
C ASN A 66 12.53 9.13 -10.37
N ARG A 67 11.51 9.80 -9.84
CA ARG A 67 10.93 9.49 -8.53
C ARG A 67 10.52 8.02 -8.34
N TYR A 68 10.03 7.35 -9.39
CA TYR A 68 9.59 5.96 -9.29
C TYR A 68 10.77 5.00 -9.28
N THR A 69 11.79 5.23 -10.11
CA THR A 69 12.99 4.37 -10.10
C THR A 69 13.75 4.49 -8.79
N ARG A 70 13.75 5.67 -8.16
CA ARG A 70 14.26 5.87 -6.80
C ARG A 70 13.42 5.15 -5.75
N ALA A 71 12.09 5.23 -5.81
CA ALA A 71 11.21 4.47 -4.90
C ALA A 71 11.44 2.96 -5.02
N ALA A 72 11.63 2.46 -6.24
CA ALA A 72 11.94 1.06 -6.49
C ALA A 72 13.29 0.63 -5.94
N ALA A 73 14.33 1.47 -6.09
CA ALA A 73 15.63 1.23 -5.50
C ALA A 73 15.55 1.16 -3.97
N LEU A 74 14.84 2.11 -3.35
CA LEU A 74 14.62 2.16 -1.91
C LEU A 74 13.81 0.95 -1.41
N PHE A 75 12.78 0.54 -2.15
CA PHE A 75 11.99 -0.66 -1.83
C PHE A 75 12.86 -1.93 -1.82
N ARG A 76 13.73 -2.11 -2.83
CA ARG A 76 14.68 -3.23 -2.90
C ARG A 76 15.71 -3.18 -1.77
N GLU A 77 16.16 -2.00 -1.40
CA GLU A 77 17.04 -1.79 -0.26
C GLU A 77 16.36 -2.22 1.05
N TRP A 78 15.12 -1.80 1.29
CA TRP A 78 14.35 -2.18 2.48
C TRP A 78 14.09 -3.69 2.54
N LEU A 79 13.88 -4.35 1.39
CA LEU A 79 13.81 -5.81 1.32
C LEU A 79 15.15 -6.46 1.71
N ARG A 80 16.26 -6.02 1.11
CA ARG A 80 17.60 -6.56 1.37
C ARG A 80 18.03 -6.38 2.82
N GLU A 81 17.68 -5.24 3.41
CA GLU A 81 17.96 -4.95 4.81
C GLU A 81 17.00 -5.66 5.77
N GLY A 82 15.96 -6.32 5.29
CA GLY A 82 14.96 -6.95 6.15
C GLY A 82 14.14 -5.94 6.95
N VAL A 83 13.96 -4.72 6.44
CA VAL A 83 12.95 -3.76 6.92
C VAL A 83 11.55 -4.31 6.63
N PHE A 84 11.38 -4.93 5.46
CA PHE A 84 10.22 -5.75 5.16
C PHE A 84 10.55 -7.23 5.28
N LEU A 85 9.62 -8.01 5.83
CA LEU A 85 9.61 -9.46 5.82
C LEU A 85 8.50 -9.94 4.91
N ARG A 86 8.74 -11.06 4.23
CA ARG A 86 7.73 -11.77 3.45
C ARG A 86 7.45 -13.10 4.09
N ASP A 87 6.18 -13.43 4.29
CA ASP A 87 5.79 -14.73 4.83
C ASP A 87 6.39 -15.88 4.03
N SER A 88 6.78 -16.97 4.69
CA SER A 88 7.36 -18.15 4.02
C SER A 88 6.31 -18.94 3.23
N THR A 89 5.06 -18.92 3.67
CA THR A 89 3.93 -19.61 3.06
C THR A 89 2.79 -18.64 2.74
N PRO A 90 1.97 -18.90 1.70
CA PRO A 90 0.78 -18.10 1.44
C PRO A 90 -0.21 -18.14 2.61
N ALA A 91 -0.81 -16.99 2.95
CA ALA A 91 -1.83 -16.87 3.98
C ALA A 91 -3.00 -15.97 3.54
N TYR A 92 -4.11 -16.07 4.28
CA TYR A 92 -5.20 -15.11 4.27
C TYR A 92 -5.01 -14.16 5.46
N TYR A 93 -5.12 -12.85 5.23
CA TYR A 93 -4.90 -11.86 6.29
C TYR A 93 -6.25 -11.31 6.75
N TYR A 94 -6.66 -11.71 7.95
CA TYR A 94 -7.87 -11.23 8.60
C TYR A 94 -7.54 -10.17 9.64
N TRP A 95 -8.35 -9.13 9.74
CA TRP A 95 -8.25 -8.16 10.83
C TRP A 95 -9.62 -7.65 11.27
N GLU A 96 -9.65 -7.13 12.50
CA GLU A 96 -10.77 -6.38 13.04
C GLU A 96 -10.33 -4.97 13.41
N THR A 97 -11.11 -3.97 13.01
CA THR A 97 -10.98 -2.59 13.47
C THR A 97 -12.18 -2.28 14.36
N ARG A 98 -11.92 -2.03 15.64
CA ARG A 98 -12.93 -1.58 16.60
C ARG A 98 -12.86 -0.06 16.71
N PHE A 99 -14.00 0.60 16.61
CA PHE A 99 -14.11 2.06 16.69
C PHE A 99 -15.48 2.45 17.22
N GLU A 100 -15.62 3.70 17.66
CA GLU A 100 -16.90 4.25 18.08
C GLU A 100 -17.44 5.19 16.99
N LEU A 101 -18.75 5.10 16.74
CA LEU A 101 -19.45 6.05 15.88
C LEU A 101 -20.73 6.50 16.59
N ASN A 102 -20.82 7.80 16.89
CA ASN A 102 -21.95 8.40 17.61
C ASN A 102 -22.28 7.68 18.94
N GLY A 103 -21.27 7.41 19.78
CA GLY A 103 -21.48 6.73 21.06
C GLY A 103 -21.67 5.22 20.96
N ARG A 104 -21.65 4.63 19.75
CA ARG A 104 -21.88 3.20 19.55
C ARG A 104 -20.60 2.47 19.18
N PRO A 105 -20.21 1.40 19.90
CA PRO A 105 -19.08 0.58 19.50
C PRO A 105 -19.43 -0.22 18.24
N LEU A 106 -18.57 -0.12 17.23
CA LEU A 106 -18.66 -0.84 15.97
C LEU A 106 -17.39 -1.66 15.76
N THR A 107 -17.54 -2.79 15.06
CA THR A 107 -16.41 -3.61 14.61
C THR A 107 -16.49 -3.79 13.11
N ARG A 108 -15.47 -3.33 12.39
CA ARG A 108 -15.28 -3.62 10.97
C ARG A 108 -14.31 -4.78 10.82
N ARG A 109 -14.71 -5.81 10.08
CA ARG A 109 -13.88 -6.96 9.75
C ARG A 109 -13.34 -6.81 8.34
N GLY A 110 -12.08 -7.14 8.14
CA GLY A 110 -11.41 -7.10 6.85
C GLY A 110 -10.70 -8.40 6.55
N LEU A 111 -10.62 -8.72 5.25
CA LEU A 111 -9.87 -9.85 4.72
C LEU A 111 -9.07 -9.35 3.52
N ALA A 112 -7.76 -9.59 3.52
CA ALA A 112 -6.92 -9.42 2.35
C ALA A 112 -6.63 -10.81 1.76
N ALA A 113 -6.93 -10.94 0.48
CA ALA A 113 -6.72 -12.11 -0.35
C ALA A 113 -6.51 -11.64 -1.79
N VAL A 114 -5.91 -12.48 -2.63
CA VAL A 114 -5.97 -12.24 -4.08
C VAL A 114 -7.30 -12.76 -4.60
N VAL A 115 -7.90 -12.03 -5.55
CA VAL A 115 -9.20 -12.38 -6.14
C VAL A 115 -9.05 -12.59 -7.64
N ARG A 116 -9.74 -13.58 -8.19
CA ARG A 116 -9.82 -13.80 -9.63
C ARG A 116 -10.48 -12.60 -10.31
N LEU A 117 -9.86 -12.10 -11.38
CA LEU A 117 -10.48 -11.06 -12.22
C LEU A 117 -11.70 -11.63 -12.93
N GLU A 118 -12.83 -10.92 -12.82
CA GLU A 118 -14.09 -11.27 -13.48
C GLU A 118 -14.70 -10.03 -14.11
N PRO A 119 -15.39 -10.15 -15.27
CA PRO A 119 -16.18 -9.06 -15.83
C PRO A 119 -17.23 -8.56 -14.84
N PHE A 120 -17.37 -7.24 -14.69
CA PHE A 120 -18.35 -6.65 -13.78
C PHE A 120 -19.80 -7.07 -14.08
N SER A 121 -20.12 -7.39 -15.33
CA SER A 121 -21.42 -7.92 -15.75
C SER A 121 -21.82 -9.23 -15.06
N LYS A 122 -20.86 -9.99 -14.51
CA LYS A 122 -21.14 -11.21 -13.73
C LYS A 122 -21.60 -10.93 -12.30
N GLY A 123 -21.46 -9.70 -11.81
CA GLY A 123 -21.84 -9.32 -10.44
C GLY A 123 -21.01 -10.00 -9.33
N ILE A 124 -19.91 -10.69 -9.67
CA ILE A 124 -19.01 -11.34 -8.71
C ILE A 124 -18.08 -10.31 -8.06
N ILE A 125 -17.55 -9.38 -8.86
CA ILE A 125 -16.73 -8.26 -8.40
C ILE A 125 -17.60 -7.01 -8.49
N LEU A 126 -17.85 -6.39 -7.34
CA LEU A 126 -18.60 -5.14 -7.26
C LEU A 126 -17.63 -3.97 -7.42
N PRO A 127 -17.86 -3.06 -8.39
CA PRO A 127 -17.05 -1.86 -8.52
C PRO A 127 -17.32 -0.95 -7.32
N HIS A 128 -16.27 -0.47 -6.66
CA HIS A 128 -16.42 0.30 -5.43
C HIS A 128 -16.50 1.81 -5.66
N GLU A 129 -15.92 2.36 -6.74
CA GLU A 129 -15.85 3.83 -6.96
C GLU A 129 -15.59 4.23 -8.43
N GLN A 130 -15.78 5.52 -8.75
CA GLN A 130 -15.34 6.16 -9.99
C GLN A 130 -13.81 6.36 -9.98
N THR A 131 -13.09 5.61 -10.81
CA THR A 131 -11.62 5.74 -10.91
C THR A 131 -11.20 6.86 -11.88
N PHE A 132 -10.20 7.66 -11.51
CA PHE A 132 -9.60 8.67 -12.40
C PHE A 132 -8.43 8.09 -13.20
N SER A 133 -8.41 8.31 -14.52
CA SER A 133 -7.37 7.79 -15.43
C SER A 133 -5.96 8.20 -15.03
N LYS A 134 -5.78 9.47 -14.62
CA LYS A 134 -4.49 10.02 -14.18
C LYS A 134 -3.93 9.28 -12.94
N ILE A 135 -4.78 9.00 -11.96
CA ILE A 135 -4.37 8.29 -10.74
C ILE A 135 -3.96 6.85 -11.07
N LYS A 136 -4.70 6.18 -11.96
CA LYS A 136 -4.36 4.82 -12.41
C LYS A 136 -3.00 4.77 -13.12
N ALA A 137 -2.74 5.70 -14.03
CA ALA A 137 -1.47 5.76 -14.74
C ALA A 137 -0.29 6.02 -13.78
N ASP A 138 -0.45 6.97 -12.86
CA ASP A 138 0.54 7.29 -11.83
C ASP A 138 0.91 6.06 -10.97
N ARG A 139 -0.09 5.33 -10.47
CA ARG A 139 0.13 4.11 -9.67
C ARG A 139 0.71 2.97 -10.49
N LEU A 140 0.29 2.80 -11.74
CA LEU A 140 0.79 1.77 -12.62
C LEU A 140 2.30 1.94 -12.88
N GLU A 141 2.76 3.17 -13.14
CA GLU A 141 4.18 3.43 -13.36
C GLU A 141 5.04 3.18 -12.11
N LEU A 142 4.53 3.51 -10.92
CA LEU A 142 5.18 3.13 -9.67
C LEU A 142 5.27 1.60 -9.52
N PHE A 143 4.17 0.87 -9.73
CA PHE A 143 4.15 -0.59 -9.58
C PHE A 143 5.03 -1.30 -10.61
N LYS A 144 5.08 -0.82 -11.86
CA LYS A 144 6.01 -1.35 -12.87
C LYS A 144 7.47 -1.19 -12.46
N SER A 145 7.80 -0.10 -11.76
CA SER A 145 9.17 0.17 -11.29
C SER A 145 9.54 -0.71 -10.09
N CYS A 146 8.58 -0.97 -9.19
CA CYS A 146 8.75 -1.72 -7.95
C CYS A 146 8.39 -3.21 -8.10
N GLN A 147 9.12 -3.95 -8.94
CA GLN A 147 9.01 -5.42 -9.05
C GLN A 147 9.93 -6.15 -8.07
#